data_AF-A0A5E4QSH4-F1
#
_entry.id   AF-A0A5E4QSH4-F1
#
_cell.length_a   1.000
_cell.length_b   1.000
_cell.length_c   1.000
_cell.angle_alpha   90.00
_cell.angle_beta   90.00
_cell.angle_gamma   90.00
#
_symmetry.space_group_name_H-M   'P 1'
#
loop_
_entity.id
_entity.type
_entity.pdbx_description
1 polymer ?
#
loop_
_entity_poly.entity_id
_entity_poly.type
_entity_poly.pdbx_seq_one_letter_code
_entity_poly.pdbx_strand_id
1 'polypeptide(L)'
;MAPRSPSAPLVNPGYQHDTRSLRQPTPTALLSFKADHILLKLRPELIVQLLTREWALERPKLLITIQGGKANFDLQPKLKKVLRKGLLKAAKTTGAWIFTGGTNTGVTRQVGDALQLERSQRAGRVVSIGIAPWGIVEGANELIGRGRDVPYHAIASPRHAYFLLVDNGSIGRYGAEIVLRRKLEKYIAAQKLHPYTHSSTPVVCLVIEGGTNTVRAVLEYVTDSPPVPVVVCVRNW
;
A
#
# COMPACT_ATOMS: atom_id res chain seq x y z
N MET A 1 16.13 -39.17 62.88
CA MET A 1 15.51 -39.86 61.73
C MET A 1 14.21 -39.14 61.43
N ALA A 2 14.12 -38.48 60.27
CA ALA A 2 12.99 -37.64 59.88
C ALA A 2 11.75 -38.48 59.49
N PRO A 3 10.53 -38.01 59.78
CA PRO A 3 9.29 -38.65 59.32
C PRO A 3 9.00 -38.32 57.85
N ARG A 4 8.42 -39.30 57.15
CA ARG A 4 8.13 -39.32 55.71
C ARG A 4 7.07 -38.29 55.32
N SER A 5 7.32 -37.57 54.23
CA SER A 5 6.40 -36.62 53.58
C SER A 5 5.26 -37.32 52.82
N PRO A 6 4.06 -36.72 52.73
CA PRO A 6 2.97 -37.23 51.91
C PRO A 6 3.21 -36.96 50.42
N SER A 7 2.89 -37.96 49.60
CA SER A 7 2.99 -38.00 48.14
C SER A 7 2.11 -36.94 47.46
N ALA A 8 2.72 -36.15 46.56
CA ALA A 8 2.02 -35.20 45.70
C ALA A 8 1.17 -35.89 44.61
N PRO A 9 0.03 -35.32 44.19
CA PRO A 9 -0.79 -35.88 43.13
C PRO A 9 -0.14 -35.71 41.74
N LEU A 10 -0.29 -36.74 40.92
CA LEU A 10 0.17 -36.82 39.53
C LEU A 10 -0.45 -35.69 38.69
N VAL A 11 0.40 -34.83 38.13
CA VAL A 11 0.01 -33.80 37.16
C VAL A 11 -0.23 -34.47 35.81
N ASN A 12 -1.48 -34.41 35.34
CA ASN A 12 -1.89 -34.83 34.00
C ASN A 12 -1.20 -33.96 32.93
N PRO A 13 -0.40 -34.52 32.00
CA PRO A 13 0.17 -33.76 30.90
C PRO A 13 -0.84 -33.72 29.75
N GLY A 14 -1.83 -32.83 29.82
CA GLY A 14 -2.93 -32.87 28.84
C GLY A 14 -3.67 -31.56 28.54
N TYR A 15 -3.30 -30.44 29.17
CA TYR A 15 -3.86 -29.13 28.83
C TYR A 15 -2.74 -28.20 28.39
N GLN A 16 -2.31 -28.37 27.14
CA GLN A 16 -1.75 -27.24 26.40
C GLN A 16 -2.91 -26.26 26.21
N HIS A 17 -2.92 -25.20 27.03
CA HIS A 17 -3.53 -23.94 26.62
C HIS A 17 -2.95 -23.63 25.25
N ASP A 18 -3.74 -23.86 24.19
CA ASP A 18 -3.51 -23.29 22.88
C ASP A 18 -3.68 -21.79 23.06
N THR A 19 -2.60 -21.17 23.57
CA THR A 19 -2.31 -19.77 23.36
C THR A 19 -2.07 -19.67 21.87
N ARG A 20 -3.17 -19.67 21.11
CA ARG A 20 -3.22 -18.98 19.82
C ARG A 20 -2.70 -17.60 20.14
N SER A 21 -1.40 -17.44 19.93
CA SER A 21 -0.79 -16.14 19.98
C SER A 21 -1.68 -15.29 19.09
N LEU A 22 -2.11 -14.16 19.64
CA LEU A 22 -2.50 -13.03 18.83
C LEU A 22 -1.33 -12.81 17.87
N ARG A 23 -1.37 -13.50 16.73
CA ARG A 23 -0.39 -13.36 15.67
C ARG A 23 -0.59 -11.94 15.20
N GLN A 24 0.25 -11.07 15.73
CA GLN A 24 0.41 -9.72 15.25
C GLN A 24 0.62 -9.83 13.74
N PRO A 25 -0.19 -9.17 12.91
CA PRO A 25 -0.13 -9.34 11.47
C PRO A 25 1.29 -9.04 10.99
N THR A 26 1.97 -10.06 10.47
CA THR A 26 3.25 -9.91 9.80
C THR A 26 3.05 -8.99 8.59
N PRO A 27 3.91 -7.98 8.40
CA PRO A 27 3.63 -6.93 7.46
C PRO A 27 3.85 -7.41 6.02
N THR A 28 2.78 -7.87 5.35
CA THR A 28 2.42 -7.61 3.94
C THR A 28 0.98 -8.12 3.78
N ALA A 29 -0.01 -7.29 4.08
CA ALA A 29 -1.39 -7.66 3.80
C ALA A 29 -1.62 -7.55 2.29
N LEU A 30 -1.83 -8.69 1.65
CA LEU A 30 -2.17 -8.81 0.25
C LEU A 30 -3.66 -9.12 0.15
N LEU A 31 -4.36 -8.36 -0.67
CA LEU A 31 -5.69 -8.75 -1.13
C LEU A 31 -5.66 -8.83 -2.66
N SER A 32 -5.90 -10.04 -3.15
CA SER A 32 -6.13 -10.30 -4.58
C SER A 32 -7.63 -10.25 -4.84
N PHE A 33 -8.04 -9.43 -5.82
CA PHE A 33 -9.42 -9.38 -6.29
C PHE A 33 -9.51 -10.14 -7.62
N LYS A 34 -10.22 -11.27 -7.64
CA LYS A 34 -10.47 -12.02 -8.88
C LYS A 34 -11.64 -11.39 -9.64
N ALA A 35 -11.40 -10.79 -10.79
CA ALA A 35 -12.47 -10.17 -11.57
C ALA A 35 -13.24 -11.15 -12.46
N ASP A 36 -13.96 -12.08 -11.84
CA ASP A 36 -14.99 -12.85 -12.52
C ASP A 36 -16.19 -11.90 -12.79
N HIS A 37 -16.23 -11.24 -13.97
CA HIS A 37 -17.32 -10.40 -14.53
C HIS A 37 -18.03 -9.35 -13.61
N ILE A 38 -17.62 -9.17 -12.35
CA ILE A 38 -18.36 -8.41 -11.33
C ILE A 38 -17.42 -7.54 -10.45
N LEU A 39 -16.10 -7.75 -10.42
CA LEU A 39 -15.16 -6.95 -9.59
C LEU A 39 -14.49 -5.76 -10.30
N LEU A 40 -14.82 -5.52 -11.57
CA LEU A 40 -14.78 -4.16 -12.17
C LEU A 40 -15.78 -3.19 -11.48
N LYS A 41 -16.57 -3.68 -10.51
CA LYS A 41 -17.48 -2.93 -9.62
C LYS A 41 -17.03 -2.92 -8.14
N LEU A 42 -15.73 -2.93 -7.83
CA LEU A 42 -15.32 -2.59 -6.46
C LEU A 42 -15.69 -1.13 -6.17
N ARG A 43 -16.74 -0.93 -5.37
CA ARG A 43 -17.09 0.39 -4.86
C ARG A 43 -15.93 0.87 -4.00
N PRO A 44 -15.37 2.08 -4.24
CA PRO A 44 -14.21 2.56 -3.48
C PRO A 44 -14.48 2.66 -1.98
N GLU A 45 -15.75 2.82 -1.58
CA GLU A 45 -16.21 2.67 -0.19
C GLU A 45 -15.80 1.34 0.45
N LEU A 46 -16.03 0.22 -0.22
CA LEU A 46 -15.72 -1.11 0.31
C LEU A 46 -14.21 -1.30 0.46
N ILE A 47 -13.42 -0.74 -0.46
CA ILE A 47 -11.96 -0.75 -0.36
C ILE A 47 -11.52 0.05 0.86
N VAL A 48 -12.02 1.28 1.05
CA VAL A 48 -11.67 2.07 2.24
C VAL A 48 -12.13 1.41 3.54
N GLN A 49 -13.31 0.77 3.55
CA GLN A 49 -13.77 -0.01 4.71
C GLN A 49 -12.83 -1.18 5.02
N LEU A 50 -12.40 -1.93 4.01
CA LEU A 50 -11.39 -2.98 4.18
C LEU A 50 -10.07 -2.43 4.74
N LEU A 51 -9.53 -1.37 4.13
CA LEU A 51 -8.28 -0.73 4.59
C LEU A 51 -8.37 -0.30 6.06
N THR A 52 -9.50 0.28 6.47
CA THR A 52 -9.67 0.85 7.81
C THR A 52 -10.10 -0.17 8.87
N ARG A 53 -10.94 -1.14 8.53
CA ARG A 53 -11.51 -2.11 9.48
C ARG A 53 -10.69 -3.38 9.55
N GLU A 54 -10.46 -4.02 8.40
CA GLU A 54 -9.76 -5.31 8.34
C GLU A 54 -8.25 -5.16 8.48
N TRP A 55 -7.67 -4.10 7.88
CA TRP A 55 -6.24 -3.81 8.00
C TRP A 55 -5.91 -2.80 9.11
N ALA A 56 -6.91 -2.37 9.87
CA ALA A 56 -6.78 -1.45 11.00
C ALA A 56 -5.99 -0.17 10.69
N LEU A 57 -6.11 0.36 9.46
CA LEU A 57 -5.47 1.62 9.09
C LEU A 57 -6.29 2.82 9.58
N GLU A 58 -5.62 3.80 10.20
CA GLU A 58 -6.22 5.13 10.39
C GLU A 58 -6.50 5.75 9.01
N ARG A 59 -7.64 6.44 8.88
CA ARG A 59 -7.98 7.17 7.66
C ARG A 59 -6.90 8.22 7.35
N PRO A 60 -6.55 8.44 6.07
CA PRO A 60 -5.51 9.38 5.71
C PRO A 60 -5.98 10.81 5.93
N LYS A 61 -5.10 11.64 6.52
CA LYS A 61 -5.31 13.09 6.56
C LYS A 61 -4.75 13.80 5.33
N LEU A 62 -4.01 13.05 4.49
CA LEU A 62 -3.48 13.45 3.19
C LEU A 62 -3.33 12.19 2.33
N LEU A 63 -3.64 12.26 1.04
CA LEU A 63 -3.29 11.23 0.08
C LEU A 63 -2.19 11.74 -0.85
N ILE A 64 -1.06 11.04 -0.88
CA ILE A 64 0.03 11.32 -1.82
C ILE A 64 -0.02 10.24 -2.91
N THR A 65 -0.34 10.63 -4.14
CA THR A 65 -0.39 9.72 -5.29
C THR A 65 0.85 9.90 -6.16
N ILE A 66 1.62 8.82 -6.35
CA ILE A 66 2.88 8.85 -7.11
C ILE A 66 2.64 8.52 -8.59
N GLN A 67 3.04 9.43 -9.47
CA GLN A 67 3.10 9.21 -10.91
C GLN A 67 4.55 9.28 -11.40
N GLY A 68 4.86 8.61 -12.51
CA GLY A 68 6.20 8.67 -13.07
C GLY A 68 6.50 7.60 -14.12
N GLY A 69 7.77 7.50 -14.48
CA GLY A 69 8.27 6.53 -15.46
C GLY A 69 8.15 5.08 -14.99
N LYS A 70 7.73 4.19 -15.90
CA LYS A 70 7.64 2.74 -15.65
C LYS A 70 8.96 2.00 -15.88
N ALA A 71 9.74 2.43 -16.86
CA ALA A 71 11.06 1.88 -17.14
C ALA A 71 12.00 2.17 -15.96
N ASN A 72 12.95 1.28 -15.70
CA ASN A 72 13.96 1.53 -14.67
C ASN A 72 14.87 2.69 -15.10
N PHE A 73 15.18 3.54 -14.14
CA PHE A 73 16.09 4.67 -14.29
C PHE A 73 16.80 4.90 -12.96
N ASP A 74 17.94 5.58 -13.02
CA ASP A 74 18.64 6.04 -11.83
C ASP A 74 18.34 7.51 -11.56
N LEU A 75 17.95 7.77 -10.31
CA LEU A 75 17.87 9.12 -9.78
C LEU A 75 19.26 9.58 -9.38
N GLN A 76 19.58 10.83 -9.68
CA GLN A 76 20.80 11.45 -9.14
C GLN A 76 20.81 11.32 -7.61
N PRO A 77 21.96 11.03 -6.97
CA PRO A 77 22.04 10.78 -5.52
C PRO A 77 21.42 11.91 -4.67
N LYS A 78 21.61 13.17 -5.08
CA LYS A 78 21.04 14.33 -4.41
C LYS A 78 19.50 14.32 -4.45
N LEU A 79 18.92 14.10 -5.63
CA LEU A 79 17.47 14.03 -5.80
C LEU A 79 16.89 12.83 -5.04
N LYS A 80 17.54 11.66 -5.10
CA LYS A 80 17.14 10.48 -4.32
C LYS A 80 17.08 10.77 -2.81
N LYS A 81 18.09 11.48 -2.28
CA LYS A 81 18.16 11.88 -0.87
C LYS A 81 17.06 12.87 -0.49
N VAL A 82 16.82 13.89 -1.31
CA VAL A 82 15.78 14.91 -1.08
C VAL A 82 14.39 14.29 -1.16
N LEU A 83 14.11 13.51 -2.21
CA LEU A 83 12.86 12.79 -2.39
C LEU A 83 12.56 11.92 -1.17
N ARG A 84 13.52 11.09 -0.76
CA ARG A 84 13.37 10.21 0.41
C ARG A 84 13.03 11.00 1.67
N LYS A 85 13.85 12.01 2.00
CA LYS A 85 13.65 12.79 3.24
C LYS A 85 12.33 13.56 3.22
N GLY A 86 12.01 14.20 2.09
CA GLY A 86 10.80 14.99 1.91
C GLY A 86 9.53 14.14 1.96
N LEU A 87 9.47 13.07 1.16
CA LEU A 87 8.33 12.16 1.10
C LEU A 87 8.08 11.50 2.45
N LEU A 88 9.14 11.00 3.10
CA LEU A 88 9.03 10.37 4.40
C LEU A 88 8.54 11.34 5.47
N LYS A 89 9.12 12.55 5.50
CA LYS A 89 8.71 13.58 6.45
C LYS A 89 7.24 13.94 6.24
N ALA A 90 6.84 14.25 5.00
CA ALA A 90 5.46 14.60 4.67
C ALA A 90 4.47 13.51 5.09
N ALA A 91 4.77 12.24 4.78
CA ALA A 91 3.89 11.12 5.11
C ALA A 91 3.74 10.94 6.62
N LYS A 92 4.84 10.99 7.38
CA LYS A 92 4.79 10.83 8.85
C LYS A 92 4.12 12.01 9.55
N THR A 93 4.43 13.23 9.15
CA THR A 93 3.90 14.43 9.84
C THR A 93 2.40 14.60 9.63
N THR A 94 1.88 14.14 8.50
CA THR A 94 0.46 14.29 8.16
C THR A 94 -0.35 13.02 8.44
N GLY A 95 0.27 11.86 8.60
CA GLY A 95 -0.47 10.60 8.58
C GLY A 95 -1.00 10.29 7.18
N ALA A 96 -0.19 10.52 6.15
CA ALA A 96 -0.60 10.30 4.77
C ALA A 96 -0.61 8.82 4.39
N TRP A 97 -1.51 8.48 3.47
CA TRP A 97 -1.36 7.29 2.65
C TRP A 97 -0.57 7.63 1.38
N ILE A 98 0.28 6.71 0.93
CA ILE A 98 1.02 6.83 -0.33
C ILE A 98 0.52 5.78 -1.31
N PHE A 99 -0.01 6.21 -2.45
CA PHE A 99 -0.39 5.34 -3.57
C PHE A 99 0.71 5.27 -4.62
N THR A 100 1.04 4.05 -5.05
CA THR A 100 2.01 3.80 -6.13
C THR A 100 1.47 2.74 -7.11
N GLY A 101 2.20 2.48 -8.20
CA GLY A 101 1.84 1.43 -9.16
C GLY A 101 2.09 -0.01 -8.68
N GLY A 102 2.60 -0.20 -7.46
CA GLY A 102 2.86 -1.51 -6.84
C GLY A 102 3.93 -2.41 -7.49
N THR A 103 4.41 -2.11 -8.70
CA THR A 103 5.46 -2.89 -9.37
C THR A 103 6.87 -2.56 -8.86
N ASN A 104 7.81 -3.50 -8.93
CA ASN A 104 9.22 -3.25 -8.60
C ASN A 104 10.02 -2.63 -9.77
N THR A 105 9.43 -1.64 -10.43
CA THR A 105 10.02 -0.98 -11.61
C THR A 105 9.90 0.54 -11.56
N GLY A 106 10.81 1.22 -12.24
CA GLY A 106 10.78 2.67 -12.47
C GLY A 106 10.59 3.49 -11.20
N VAL A 107 9.65 4.44 -11.24
CA VAL A 107 9.36 5.34 -10.11
C VAL A 107 8.92 4.58 -8.86
N THR A 108 8.13 3.53 -9.02
CA THR A 108 7.61 2.73 -7.91
C THR A 108 8.76 2.03 -7.17
N ARG A 109 9.78 1.56 -7.91
CA ARG A 109 11.01 1.00 -7.33
C ARG A 109 11.74 2.04 -6.47
N GLN A 110 11.95 3.25 -7.00
CA GLN A 110 12.66 4.33 -6.31
C GLN A 110 11.95 4.79 -5.03
N VAL A 111 10.61 4.91 -5.07
CA VAL A 111 9.79 5.22 -3.89
C VAL A 111 9.82 4.07 -2.89
N GLY A 112 9.71 2.83 -3.36
CA GLY A 112 9.83 1.64 -2.51
C GLY A 112 11.14 1.60 -1.72
N ASP A 113 12.28 1.87 -2.38
CA ASP A 113 13.60 1.97 -1.72
C ASP A 113 13.63 3.08 -0.66
N ALA A 114 13.00 4.22 -0.94
CA ALA A 114 12.93 5.33 0.01
C ALA A 114 12.14 4.99 1.27
N LEU A 115 11.14 4.10 1.17
CA LEU A 115 10.26 3.70 2.26
C LEU A 115 10.74 2.44 3.02
N GLN A 116 11.55 1.58 2.39
CA GLN A 116 11.96 0.29 2.97
C GLN A 116 12.82 0.43 4.24
N LEU A 117 13.69 1.46 4.30
CA LEU A 117 14.59 1.69 5.43
C LEU A 117 13.85 1.96 6.75
N GLU A 118 12.57 2.29 6.69
CA GLU A 118 11.74 2.69 7.82
C GLU A 118 10.92 1.53 8.41
N ARG A 119 10.92 0.36 7.77
CA ARG A 119 10.16 -0.81 8.26
C ARG A 119 10.64 -1.32 9.62
N SER A 120 11.85 -0.95 10.04
CA SER A 120 12.45 -1.36 11.31
C SER A 120 11.91 -0.59 12.53
N GLN A 121 11.20 0.53 12.34
CA GLN A 121 10.69 1.37 13.43
C GLN A 121 9.15 1.25 13.50
N ARG A 122 8.63 0.60 14.55
CA ARG A 122 7.17 0.34 14.71
C ARG A 122 6.35 1.62 14.92
N ALA A 123 6.90 2.62 15.60
CA ALA A 123 6.28 3.93 15.77
C ALA A 123 6.57 4.81 14.55
N GLY A 124 5.53 5.24 13.81
CA GLY A 124 5.68 6.12 12.65
C GLY A 124 5.90 5.40 11.31
N ARG A 125 5.39 4.17 11.17
CA ARG A 125 5.42 3.44 9.90
C ARG A 125 4.55 4.13 8.84
N VAL A 126 5.13 4.40 7.68
CA VAL A 126 4.41 4.98 6.54
C VAL A 126 3.44 3.95 5.94
N VAL A 127 2.21 4.38 5.67
CA VAL A 127 1.22 3.58 4.95
C VAL A 127 1.45 3.75 3.45
N SER A 128 2.05 2.74 2.84
CA SER A 128 2.27 2.68 1.39
C SER A 128 1.48 1.54 0.77
N ILE A 129 0.64 1.87 -0.21
CA ILE A 129 -0.31 0.97 -0.87
C ILE A 129 0.05 0.91 -2.35
N GLY A 130 0.52 -0.25 -2.81
CA GLY A 130 0.77 -0.53 -4.22
C GLY A 130 -0.52 -0.99 -4.89
N ILE A 131 -0.96 -0.28 -5.93
CA ILE A 131 -2.13 -0.67 -6.74
C ILE A 131 -1.60 -1.17 -8.08
N ALA A 132 -1.62 -2.49 -8.28
CA ALA A 132 -0.99 -3.13 -9.44
C ALA A 132 -1.99 -4.03 -10.17
N PRO A 133 -1.89 -4.19 -11.49
CA PRO A 133 -2.68 -5.17 -12.22
C PRO A 133 -2.23 -6.59 -11.86
N TRP A 134 -3.16 -7.50 -11.60
CA TRP A 134 -2.88 -8.90 -11.28
C TRP A 134 -2.09 -9.60 -12.39
N GLY A 135 -2.46 -9.35 -13.65
CA GLY A 135 -1.88 -10.03 -14.81
C GLY A 135 -0.40 -9.76 -15.09
N ILE A 136 0.25 -8.82 -14.38
CA ILE A 136 1.69 -8.55 -14.52
C ILE A 136 2.49 -8.96 -13.28
N VAL A 137 1.83 -9.49 -12.26
CA VAL A 137 2.47 -9.91 -11.03
C VAL A 137 3.20 -11.23 -11.28
N GLU A 138 4.52 -11.22 -11.13
CA GLU A 138 5.32 -12.44 -11.18
C GLU A 138 4.94 -13.37 -10.02
N GLY A 139 4.84 -14.67 -10.30
CA GLY A 139 4.40 -15.67 -9.33
C GLY A 139 2.98 -15.44 -8.77
N ALA A 140 2.10 -14.73 -9.50
CA ALA A 140 0.72 -14.50 -9.09
C ALA A 140 -0.03 -15.80 -8.72
N ASN A 141 0.27 -16.91 -9.39
CA ASN A 141 -0.31 -18.22 -9.09
C ASN A 141 0.00 -18.71 -7.67
N GLU A 142 1.15 -18.34 -7.12
CA GLU A 142 1.55 -18.71 -5.76
C GLU A 142 0.74 -17.96 -4.71
N LEU A 143 0.24 -16.76 -5.06
CA LEU A 143 -0.57 -15.89 -4.20
C LEU A 143 -2.03 -16.36 -4.10
N ILE A 144 -2.41 -17.41 -4.85
CA ILE A 144 -3.75 -17.99 -4.81
C ILE A 144 -3.82 -19.02 -3.68
N GLY A 145 -4.39 -18.62 -2.54
CA GLY A 145 -4.67 -19.51 -1.40
C GLY A 145 -6.01 -19.18 -0.76
N ARG A 146 -6.92 -20.16 -0.64
CA ARG A 146 -8.16 -19.98 0.14
C ARG A 146 -7.85 -20.20 1.62
N GLY A 147 -8.03 -19.17 2.44
CA GLY A 147 -7.95 -19.26 3.91
C GLY A 147 -6.56 -19.62 4.45
N ARG A 148 -5.48 -19.27 3.73
CA ARG A 148 -4.09 -19.52 4.14
C ARG A 148 -3.26 -18.26 3.96
N ASP A 149 -2.35 -18.02 4.90
CA ASP A 149 -1.31 -17.02 4.75
C ASP A 149 -0.29 -17.52 3.72
N VAL A 150 -0.16 -16.81 2.60
CA VAL A 150 0.85 -17.10 1.58
C VAL A 150 2.07 -16.20 1.78
N PRO A 151 3.29 -16.76 1.91
CA PRO A 151 4.50 -15.95 2.01
C PRO A 151 4.77 -15.20 0.70
N TYR A 152 4.81 -13.87 0.80
CA TYR A 152 4.89 -12.89 -0.30
C TYR A 152 6.29 -12.78 -0.95
N HIS A 153 6.96 -13.89 -1.30
CA HIS A 153 8.27 -13.81 -1.96
C HIS A 153 8.19 -13.65 -3.49
N ALA A 154 7.01 -13.93 -4.08
CA ALA A 154 6.75 -13.91 -5.52
C ALA A 154 6.72 -12.50 -6.15
N ILE A 155 6.29 -11.48 -5.41
CA ILE A 155 6.29 -10.10 -5.92
C ILE A 155 7.65 -9.49 -5.58
N ALA A 156 8.62 -9.67 -6.49
CA ALA A 156 10.00 -9.19 -6.40
C ALA A 156 10.18 -8.00 -5.43
N SER A 157 10.56 -8.31 -4.18
CA SER A 157 10.73 -7.40 -3.05
C SER A 157 9.46 -6.62 -2.61
N PRO A 158 8.78 -6.99 -1.49
CA PRO A 158 7.72 -6.17 -0.90
C PRO A 158 8.30 -4.85 -0.38
N ARG A 159 8.36 -3.85 -1.24
CA ARG A 159 8.80 -2.50 -0.86
C ARG A 159 7.65 -1.64 -0.33
N HIS A 160 6.41 -2.07 -0.54
CA HIS A 160 5.20 -1.46 0.00
C HIS A 160 4.67 -2.23 1.21
N ALA A 161 3.92 -1.54 2.06
CA ALA A 161 3.31 -2.13 3.25
C ALA A 161 2.06 -2.96 2.92
N TYR A 162 1.34 -2.56 1.86
CA TYR A 162 0.03 -3.09 1.46
C TYR A 162 -0.08 -3.15 -0.06
N PHE A 163 -0.87 -4.09 -0.58
CA PHE A 163 -1.10 -4.24 -2.02
C PHE A 163 -2.57 -4.47 -2.35
N LEU A 164 -3.05 -3.76 -3.36
CA LEU A 164 -4.34 -3.99 -4.02
C LEU A 164 -4.05 -4.52 -5.44
N LEU A 165 -4.38 -5.78 -5.70
CA LEU A 165 -4.14 -6.40 -7.00
C LEU A 165 -5.44 -6.41 -7.82
N VAL A 166 -5.40 -5.76 -8.99
CA VAL A 166 -6.57 -5.50 -9.83
C VAL A 166 -6.55 -6.43 -11.02
N ASP A 167 -7.49 -7.35 -11.06
CA ASP A 167 -7.68 -8.25 -12.19
C ASP A 167 -8.74 -7.69 -13.15
N ASN A 168 -8.54 -7.89 -14.45
CA ASN A 168 -9.53 -7.64 -15.50
C ASN A 168 -9.53 -8.76 -16.56
N GLY A 169 -8.92 -9.91 -16.24
CA GLY A 169 -8.73 -11.05 -17.13
C GLY A 169 -7.58 -10.90 -18.13
N SER A 170 -6.91 -9.75 -18.21
CA SER A 170 -5.77 -9.57 -19.10
C SER A 170 -4.46 -10.04 -18.47
N ILE A 171 -3.60 -10.68 -19.27
CA ILE A 171 -2.28 -11.16 -18.86
C ILE A 171 -1.20 -10.27 -19.48
N GLY A 172 -0.19 -9.90 -18.71
CA GLY A 172 0.95 -9.11 -19.17
C GLY A 172 0.62 -7.64 -19.51
N ARG A 173 -0.59 -7.16 -19.17
CA ARG A 173 -1.05 -5.82 -19.52
C ARG A 173 -1.22 -4.92 -18.31
N TYR A 174 -0.73 -3.70 -18.44
CA TYR A 174 -1.07 -2.60 -17.54
C TYR A 174 -2.41 -1.97 -17.92
N GLY A 175 -3.05 -1.29 -16.98
CA GLY A 175 -4.23 -0.46 -17.23
C GLY A 175 -5.45 -0.85 -16.40
N ALA A 176 -5.54 -2.10 -15.95
CA ALA A 176 -6.64 -2.57 -15.11
C ALA A 176 -6.78 -1.75 -13.82
N GLU A 177 -5.65 -1.32 -13.27
CA GLU A 177 -5.53 -0.58 -12.02
C GLU A 177 -5.89 0.91 -12.14
N ILE A 178 -5.81 1.50 -13.35
CA ILE A 178 -5.88 2.96 -13.54
C ILE A 178 -7.24 3.50 -13.11
N VAL A 179 -8.32 2.89 -13.61
CA VAL A 179 -9.69 3.34 -13.30
C VAL A 179 -10.01 3.16 -11.81
N LEU A 180 -9.58 2.04 -11.23
CA LEU A 180 -9.79 1.78 -9.81
C LEU A 180 -9.06 2.82 -8.94
N ARG A 181 -7.79 3.08 -9.25
CA ARG A 181 -6.97 4.06 -8.55
C ARG A 181 -7.61 5.45 -8.57
N ARG A 182 -8.06 5.93 -9.73
CA ARG A 182 -8.72 7.25 -9.84
C ARG A 182 -10.04 7.30 -9.07
N LYS A 183 -10.88 6.24 -9.13
CA LYS A 183 -12.11 6.15 -8.35
C LYS A 183 -11.84 6.18 -6.84
N LEU A 184 -10.80 5.47 -6.39
CA LEU A 184 -10.41 5.40 -4.99
C LEU A 184 -9.86 6.75 -4.50
N GLU A 185 -8.99 7.40 -5.28
CA GLU A 185 -8.50 8.75 -5.00
C GLU A 185 -9.64 9.76 -4.84
N LYS A 186 -10.59 9.78 -5.79
CA LYS A 186 -11.76 10.67 -5.72
C LYS A 186 -12.65 10.40 -4.51
N TYR A 187 -12.86 9.12 -4.20
CA TYR A 187 -13.66 8.74 -3.04
C TYR A 187 -13.00 9.17 -1.72
N ILE A 188 -11.68 8.99 -1.59
CA ILE A 188 -10.90 9.45 -0.44
C ILE A 188 -10.94 10.99 -0.36
N ALA A 189 -10.78 11.68 -1.49
CA ALA A 189 -10.83 13.15 -1.57
C ALA A 189 -12.17 13.73 -1.11
N ALA A 190 -13.25 12.98 -1.25
CA ALA A 190 -14.60 13.37 -0.80
C ALA A 190 -14.85 13.08 0.69
N GLN A 191 -13.97 12.33 1.37
CA GLN A 191 -14.14 12.04 2.79
C GLN A 191 -13.80 13.27 3.63
N LYS A 192 -14.66 13.59 4.60
CA LYS A 192 -14.40 14.65 5.58
C LYS A 192 -13.36 14.18 6.58
N LEU A 193 -12.41 15.05 6.91
CA LEU A 193 -11.41 14.80 7.95
C LEU A 193 -12.04 14.81 9.35
N HIS A 194 -13.01 15.69 9.56
CA HIS A 194 -13.77 15.79 10.81
C HIS A 194 -15.27 15.96 10.50
N PRO A 195 -16.18 15.40 11.33
CA PRO A 195 -17.62 15.43 11.06
C PRO A 195 -18.21 16.83 10.88
N TYR A 196 -17.56 17.84 11.46
CA TYR A 196 -18.05 19.22 11.54
C TYR A 196 -17.21 20.25 10.77
N THR A 197 -16.22 19.80 9.98
CA THR A 197 -15.45 20.71 9.13
C THR A 197 -15.84 20.55 7.66
N HIS A 198 -15.66 21.62 6.90
CA HIS A 198 -15.72 21.58 5.43
C HIS A 198 -14.41 21.07 4.81
N SER A 199 -13.49 20.54 5.63
CA SER A 199 -12.18 20.07 5.17
C SER A 199 -12.24 18.59 4.82
N SER A 200 -12.16 18.31 3.53
CA SER A 200 -12.01 16.95 3.02
C SER A 200 -10.53 16.54 2.96
N THR A 201 -10.25 15.24 2.85
CA THR A 201 -8.88 14.74 2.72
C THR A 201 -8.23 15.29 1.45
N PRO A 202 -7.17 16.12 1.54
CA PRO A 202 -6.47 16.62 0.36
C PRO A 202 -5.77 15.47 -0.38
N VAL A 203 -5.71 15.58 -1.70
CA VAL A 203 -4.92 14.71 -2.57
C VAL A 203 -3.85 15.55 -3.25
N VAL A 204 -2.61 15.06 -3.29
CA VAL A 204 -1.50 15.66 -4.03
C VAL A 204 -0.86 14.60 -4.92
N CYS A 205 -0.61 14.97 -6.17
CA CYS A 205 0.10 14.12 -7.13
C CYS A 205 1.59 14.49 -7.15
N LEU A 206 2.46 13.52 -6.88
CA LEU A 206 3.91 13.70 -7.00
C LEU A 206 4.40 12.99 -8.27
N VAL A 207 5.03 13.73 -9.16
CA VAL A 207 5.55 13.25 -10.44
C VAL A 207 7.06 13.17 -10.39
N ILE A 208 7.62 12.00 -10.69
CA ILE A 208 9.07 11.78 -10.76
C ILE A 208 9.36 11.06 -12.07
N GLU A 209 10.10 11.73 -12.96
CA GLU A 209 10.31 11.24 -14.33
C GLU A 209 8.97 10.98 -15.06
N GLY A 210 9.03 10.52 -16.30
CA GLY A 210 7.83 10.11 -17.02
C GLY A 210 7.87 10.39 -18.51
N GLY A 211 6.96 9.75 -19.22
CA GLY A 211 6.74 9.98 -20.64
C GLY A 211 5.37 10.58 -20.92
N THR A 212 4.90 10.44 -22.15
CA THR A 212 3.60 10.94 -22.61
C THR A 212 2.41 10.47 -21.75
N ASN A 213 2.42 9.22 -21.29
CA ASN A 213 1.38 8.70 -20.41
C ASN A 213 1.36 9.39 -19.03
N THR A 214 2.53 9.77 -18.51
CA THR A 214 2.62 10.52 -17.25
C THR A 214 2.07 11.93 -17.43
N VAL A 215 2.38 12.58 -18.56
CA VAL A 215 1.83 13.90 -18.90
C VAL A 215 0.31 13.84 -19.05
N ARG A 216 -0.23 12.82 -19.72
CA ARG A 216 -1.69 12.61 -19.82
C ARG A 216 -2.31 12.44 -18.44
N ALA A 217 -1.71 11.63 -17.56
CA ALA A 217 -2.20 11.48 -16.20
C ALA A 217 -2.17 12.82 -15.44
N VAL A 218 -1.10 13.61 -15.57
CA VAL A 218 -0.99 14.96 -14.98
C VAL A 218 -2.10 15.86 -15.48
N LEU A 219 -2.38 15.86 -16.79
CA LEU A 219 -3.50 16.62 -17.36
C LEU A 219 -4.81 16.23 -16.67
N GLU A 220 -5.10 14.93 -16.55
CA GLU A 220 -6.30 14.44 -15.85
C GLU A 220 -6.39 14.87 -14.37
N TYR A 221 -5.25 15.07 -13.68
CA TYR A 221 -5.24 15.57 -12.30
C TYR A 221 -5.52 17.07 -12.23
N VAL A 222 -4.86 17.86 -13.07
CA VAL A 222 -4.98 19.33 -13.03
C VAL A 222 -6.29 19.83 -13.63
N THR A 223 -6.94 19.06 -14.49
CA THR A 223 -8.28 19.37 -15.04
C THR A 223 -9.41 18.69 -14.27
N ASP A 224 -9.12 18.01 -13.15
CA ASP A 224 -10.15 17.40 -12.31
C ASP A 224 -11.00 18.49 -11.63
N SER A 225 -12.14 18.11 -11.06
CA SER A 225 -12.99 19.01 -10.29
C SER A 225 -13.23 18.44 -8.88
N PRO A 226 -12.61 19.02 -7.84
CA PRO A 226 -11.61 20.10 -7.89
C PRO A 226 -10.26 19.64 -8.45
N PRO A 227 -9.42 20.55 -8.99
CA PRO A 227 -8.09 20.21 -9.47
C PRO A 227 -7.22 19.60 -8.37
N VAL A 228 -6.45 18.57 -8.71
CA VAL A 228 -5.47 17.95 -7.81
C VAL A 228 -4.12 18.66 -8.00
N PRO A 229 -3.54 19.27 -6.95
CA PRO A 229 -2.21 19.86 -7.04
C PRO A 229 -1.16 18.82 -7.46
N VAL A 230 -0.30 19.20 -8.42
CA VAL A 230 0.77 18.36 -8.95
C VAL A 230 2.12 18.97 -8.59
N VAL A 231 2.99 18.18 -7.96
CA VAL A 231 4.37 18.52 -7.66
C VAL A 231 5.27 17.73 -8.60
N VAL A 232 6.06 18.42 -9.43
CA VAL A 232 6.98 17.78 -10.38
C VAL A 232 8.40 17.83 -9.83
N CYS A 233 9.03 16.67 -9.65
CA CYS A 233 10.43 16.57 -9.30
C CYS A 233 11.30 16.66 -10.57
N VAL A 234 11.92 17.81 -10.78
CA VAL A 234 12.86 18.05 -11.88
C VAL A 234 14.29 17.67 -11.50
N ARG A 235 15.06 17.14 -12.47
CA ARG A 235 16.51 17.08 -12.35
C ARG A 235 17.04 18.50 -12.54
N ASN A 236 17.78 19.03 -11.57
CA ASN A 236 18.59 20.22 -11.82
C ASN A 236 19.79 19.77 -12.66
N TRP A 237 19.95 20.38 -13.82
CA TRP A 237 21.15 20.27 -14.66
C TRP A 237 22.28 21.08 -14.04
#